data_AF-A0A9E3ISR3-F1
#
_entry.id   AF-A0A9E3ISR3-F1
#
_cell.length_a   1.000
_cell.length_b   1.000
_cell.length_c   1.000
_cell.angle_alpha   90.00
_cell.angle_beta   90.00
_cell.angle_gamma   90.00
#
_symmetry.space_group_name_H-M   'P 1'
#
loop_
_entity.id
_entity.type
_entity.pdbx_description
1 polymer ?
#
loop_
_entity_poly.entity_id
_entity_poly.type
_entity_poly.pdbx_seq_one_letter_code
_entity_poly.pdbx_strand_id
1 'polypeptide(L)' 'MFDFTVRARSGFWVLQDADAGDLGAFESRDEALAAASDWVRLIDAPWPVLVCDADGEWHEMVVEPTPLH' A
#
# COMPACT_ATOMS: atom_id res chain seq x y z
N MET A 1 -8.77 -1.65 12.17
CA MET A 1 -7.63 -2.54 11.87
C MET A 1 -7.11 -2.01 10.55
N PHE A 2 -5.88 -1.51 10.49
CA PHE A 2 -5.39 -0.82 9.29
C PHE A 2 -5.15 -1.85 8.18
N ASP A 3 -6.10 -1.99 7.26
CA ASP A 3 -5.99 -2.89 6.12
C ASP A 3 -5.59 -2.07 4.89
N PHE A 4 -4.29 -1.87 4.70
CA PHE A 4 -3.78 -1.19 3.52
C PHE A 4 -3.96 -2.06 2.29
N THR A 5 -4.48 -1.43 1.23
CA THR A 5 -4.69 -2.06 -0.07
C THR A 5 -4.04 -1.22 -1.15
N VAL A 6 -3.26 -1.85 -2.02
CA VAL A 6 -2.71 -1.24 -3.23
C VAL A 6 -3.40 -1.87 -4.43
N ARG A 7 -4.10 -1.08 -5.26
CA ARG A 7 -4.81 -1.61 -6.43
C ARG A 7 -4.42 -0.90 -7.72
N ALA A 8 -4.25 -1.65 -8.80
CA ALA A 8 -4.16 -1.06 -10.13
C ALA A 8 -5.53 -0.53 -10.58
N ARG A 9 -5.63 0.75 -10.92
CA ARG A 9 -6.85 1.42 -11.39
C ARG A 9 -6.52 2.47 -12.44
N SER A 10 -7.09 2.32 -13.63
CA SER A 10 -7.00 3.32 -14.71
C SER A 10 -5.57 3.74 -15.07
N GLY A 11 -4.62 2.81 -15.01
CA GLY A 11 -3.20 3.07 -15.30
C GLY A 11 -2.37 3.60 -14.12
N PHE A 12 -2.97 3.73 -12.93
CA PHE A 12 -2.31 4.15 -11.70
C PHE A 12 -2.41 3.06 -10.63
N TRP A 13 -1.55 3.15 -9.63
CA TRP A 13 -1.59 2.32 -8.43
C TRP A 13 -2.16 3.14 -7.28
N VAL A 14 -3.32 2.74 -6.75
CA VAL A 14 -4.02 3.48 -5.70
C VAL A 14 -3.74 2.80 -4.37
N LEU A 15 -3.16 3.54 -3.42
CA LEU A 15 -3.10 3.13 -2.02
C LEU A 15 -4.41 3.53 -1.35
N GLN A 16 -5.05 2.56 -0.70
CA GLN A 16 -6.31 2.72 -0.01
C GLN A 16 -6.17 2.20 1.42
N ASP A 17 -6.74 2.92 2.37
CA ASP A 17 -6.99 2.45 3.72
C ASP A 17 -8.49 2.09 3.86
N ALA A 18 -8.78 1.03 4.60
CA ALA A 18 -10.15 0.56 4.78
C ALA A 18 -11.06 1.59 5.48
N ASP A 19 -10.50 2.41 6.37
CA ASP A 19 -11.25 3.39 7.16
C ASP A 19 -11.18 4.81 6.53
N ALA A 20 -10.06 5.20 5.95
CA ALA A 20 -9.82 6.53 5.39
C ALA A 20 -10.07 6.64 3.86
N GLY A 21 -10.21 5.52 3.15
CA GLY A 21 -10.43 5.50 1.70
C GLY A 21 -9.13 5.66 0.91
N ASP A 22 -9.23 6.22 -0.30
CA ASP A 22 -8.07 6.39 -1.20
C ASP A 22 -7.08 7.42 -0.61
N LEU A 23 -5.88 6.97 -0.24
CA LEU A 23 -4.82 7.80 0.34
C LEU A 23 -3.94 8.46 -0.72
N GLY A 24 -3.83 7.87 -1.91
CA GLY A 24 -3.04 8.41 -3.00
C GLY A 24 -3.07 7.54 -4.26
N ALA A 25 -2.71 8.14 -5.39
CA ALA A 25 -2.54 7.46 -6.67
C ALA A 25 -1.10 7.69 -7.18
N PHE A 26 -0.44 6.60 -7.56
CA PHE A 26 0.98 6.54 -7.89
C PHE A 26 1.16 5.98 -9.30
N GLU A 27 2.27 6.31 -9.95
CA GLU A 27 2.53 5.86 -11.32
C GLU A 27 3.00 4.40 -11.35
N SER A 28 3.60 3.92 -10.26
CA SER A 28 4.08 2.55 -10.14
C SER A 28 3.62 1.85 -8.85
N ARG A 29 3.61 0.52 -8.89
CA ARG A 29 3.31 -0.32 -7.72
C ARG A 29 4.28 -0.06 -6.58
N ASP A 30 5.56 0.06 -6.93
CA ASP A 30 6.63 0.18 -5.94
C ASP A 30 6.55 1.52 -5.20
N GLU A 31 6.15 2.60 -5.88
CA GLU A 31 5.85 3.89 -5.24
C GLU A 31 4.66 3.81 -4.27
N ALA A 32 3.58 3.11 -4.66
CA ALA A 32 2.43 2.92 -3.78
C ALA A 32 2.77 2.10 -2.53
N LEU A 33 3.64 1.09 -2.68
CA LEU A 33 4.15 0.29 -1.56
C LEU A 33 5.08 1.10 -0.66
N ALA A 34 5.96 1.93 -1.23
CA ALA A 34 6.80 2.84 -0.45
C ALA A 34 5.96 3.83 0.37
N ALA A 35 4.88 4.36 -0.21
CA ALA A 35 3.93 5.18 0.53
C ALA A 35 3.26 4.41 1.66
N ALA A 36 2.89 3.14 1.44
CA ALA A 36 2.37 2.28 2.51
C ALA A 36 3.40 2.07 3.63
N SER A 37 4.67 1.80 3.29
CA SER A 37 5.81 1.74 4.22
C SER A 37 5.95 3.01 5.08
N ASP A 38 5.76 4.18 4.50
CA ASP A 38 5.82 5.46 5.22
C ASP A 38 4.66 5.65 6.19
N TRP A 39 3.46 5.13 5.88
CA TRP A 39 2.34 5.14 6.81
C TRP A 39 2.54 4.17 7.98
N VAL A 40 3.09 2.97 7.72
CA VAL A 40 3.33 1.96 8.76
C VAL A 40 4.57 2.23 9.61
N ARG A 41 5.39 3.22 9.26
CA ARG A 41 6.47 3.75 10.11
C ARG A 41 6.01 4.10 11.53
N LEU A 42 4.73 4.44 11.72
CA LEU A 42 4.15 4.71 13.03
C LEU A 42 3.94 3.46 13.89
N ILE A 43 3.99 2.27 13.29
CA ILE A 43 3.68 0.98 13.91
C ILE A 43 4.96 0.22 14.29
N ASP A 44 6.12 0.59 13.73
CA ASP A 44 7.45 0.02 14.01
C ASP A 44 7.50 -1.52 13.90
N ALA A 45 6.70 -2.08 13.00
CA ALA A 45 6.67 -3.49 12.68
C ALA A 45 6.32 -3.71 11.19
N PRO A 46 6.77 -4.82 10.58
CA PRO A 46 6.36 -5.19 9.22
C PRO A 46 4.84 -5.30 9.15
N TRP A 47 4.25 -4.82 8.07
CA TRP A 47 2.80 -4.76 7.93
C TRP A 47 2.32 -5.44 6.64
N PRO A 48 1.26 -6.26 6.68
CA PRO A 48 0.69 -6.85 5.48
C PRO A 48 -0.10 -5.82 4.68
N VAL A 49 0.09 -5.84 3.36
CA VAL A 49 -0.61 -5.01 2.37
C VAL A 49 -1.18 -5.94 1.31
N LEU A 50 -2.48 -5.78 1.02
CA LEU A 50 -3.12 -6.50 -0.07
C LEU A 50 -2.90 -5.76 -1.38
N VAL A 51 -2.33 -6.43 -2.36
CA VAL A 51 -2.06 -5.89 -3.70
C VAL A 51 -3.01 -6.53 -4.69
N CYS A 52 -3.83 -5.73 -5.35
CA CYS A 52 -4.64 -6.12 -6.49
C CYS A 52 -3.98 -5.63 -7.77
N ASP A 53 -3.54 -6.54 -8.63
CA ASP A 53 -2.88 -6.19 -9.88
C ASP A 53 -3.89 -5.75 -10.97
N ALA A 54 -3.36 -5.45 -12.16
CA ALA A 54 -4.19 -5.02 -13.29
C ALA A 54 -5.05 -6.16 -13.88
N ASP A 55 -4.65 -7.40 -13.65
CA ASP A 55 -5.38 -8.61 -14.07
C ASP A 55 -6.51 -8.97 -13.08
N GLY A 56 -6.55 -8.28 -11.94
CA GLY A 56 -7.53 -8.47 -10.87
C GLY A 56 -7.16 -9.59 -9.89
N GLU A 57 -5.92 -10.07 -9.94
CA GLU A 57 -5.39 -11.03 -8.99
C GLU A 57 -4.96 -10.31 -7.70
N TRP A 58 -5.27 -10.97 -6.57
CA TRP A 58 -4.95 -10.47 -5.24
C TRP A 58 -3.75 -11.23 -4.68
N HIS A 59 -2.76 -10.47 -4.21
CA HIS A 59 -1.56 -10.97 -3.57
C HIS A 59 -1.33 -10.26 -2.24
N GLU A 60 -0.90 -10.99 -1.23
CA GLU A 60 -0.45 -10.39 0.01
C GLU A 60 1.04 -10.10 -0.06
N MET A 61 1.45 -8.91 0.37
CA MET A 61 2.83 -8.51 0.46
C MET A 61 3.10 -7.88 1.82
N VAL A 62 4.27 -8.13 2.40
CA VAL A 62 4.68 -7.49 3.65
C VAL A 62 5.58 -6.31 3.30
N VAL A 63 5.24 -5.14 3.82
CA VAL A 63 6.07 -3.94 3.71
C VAL A 63 6.79 -3.69 5.03
N GLU A 64 8.08 -3.39 4.93
CA GLU A 64 8.89 -2.99 6.07
C GLU A 64 8.65 -1.50 6.36
N PRO A 65 8.55 -1.08 7.63
CA PRO A 65 8.43 0.33 7.97
C PRO A 65 9.70 1.09 7.58
N THR A 66 9.52 2.25 6.94
CA THR A 66 10.66 3.13 6.62
C THR A 66 11.31 3.62 7.92
N PRO A 67 12.63 3.45 8.13
CA PRO A 67 13.29 3.90 9.36
C PRO A 67 13.18 5.42 9.58
N LEU A 68 13.00 5.83 10.84
CA LEU A 68 13.24 7.21 11.29
C LEU A 68 14.76 7.45 11.33
N HIS A 69 15.29 8.19 10.36
CA HIS A 69 16.67 8.70 10.39
C HIS A 69 16.92 9.63 11.58
#